data_AF-A0A2V7HDY8-F1
#
_entry.id   AF-A0A2V7HDY8-F1
#
_cell.length_a   1.000
_cell.length_b   1.000
_cell.length_c   1.000
_cell.angle_alpha   90.00
_cell.angle_beta   90.00
_cell.angle_gamma   90.00
#
_symmetry.space_group_name_H-M   'P 1'
#
loop_
_entity.id
_entity.type
_entity.pdbx_description
1 polymer ?
#
loop_
_entity_poly.entity_id
_entity_poly.type
_entity_poly.pdbx_seq_one_letter_code
_entity_poly.pdbx_strand_id
1 'polypeptide(L)'
;MASVRRIVAEYEIKSPLALGVPAQTVREGVRANEELADISIREMERDGEIESHGPLLRRLGWAPSPTDGDLEASNHLAHVICAGEQEPPSVGELVSRYGSSVPALLRFLERQGRIVQVEADRYYDRKALDHMIARLKGKLVPGQVYVPAQLRDVLGFSRKYLIPFLEFCDRSGVTERRGDGRILRETPGILLDTSRAHS
;
A
#
# COMPACT_ATOMS: atom_id res chain seq x y z
N MET A 1 21.08 -1.27 24.13
CA MET A 1 21.05 0.12 23.60
C MET A 1 21.94 0.33 22.35
N ALA A 2 23.29 0.28 22.44
CA ALA A 2 24.17 0.59 21.28
C ALA A 2 23.90 -0.25 20.01
N SER A 3 23.53 -1.54 20.18
CA SER A 3 23.17 -2.40 19.06
C SER A 3 21.88 -2.00 18.36
N VAL A 4 20.85 -1.60 19.11
CA VAL A 4 19.57 -1.15 18.57
C VAL A 4 19.78 0.14 17.77
N ARG A 5 20.48 1.13 18.34
CA ARG A 5 20.81 2.40 17.65
C ARG A 5 21.49 2.17 16.31
N ARG A 6 22.49 1.28 16.29
CA ARG A 6 23.24 0.94 15.07
C ARG A 6 22.35 0.27 14.03
N ILE A 7 21.52 -0.71 14.41
CA ILE A 7 20.62 -1.41 13.48
C ILE A 7 19.63 -0.43 12.85
N VAL A 8 19.03 0.45 13.66
CA VAL A 8 18.10 1.47 13.19
C VAL A 8 18.78 2.41 12.20
N ALA A 9 19.92 2.99 12.56
CA ALA A 9 20.65 3.89 11.68
C ALA A 9 21.13 3.24 10.37
N GLU A 10 21.64 2.01 10.43
CA GLU A 10 22.08 1.29 9.23
C GLU A 10 20.93 0.97 8.28
N TYR A 11 19.75 0.63 8.81
CA TYR A 11 18.58 0.35 7.99
C TYR A 11 18.04 1.63 7.35
N GLU A 12 17.95 2.73 8.11
CA GLU A 12 17.54 4.05 7.63
C GLU A 12 18.41 4.51 6.45
N ILE A 13 19.74 4.32 6.53
CA ILE A 13 20.68 4.65 5.44
C ILE A 13 20.47 3.74 4.21
N LYS A 14 20.29 2.44 4.43
CA LYS A 14 20.12 1.46 3.34
C LYS A 14 18.74 1.48 2.69
N SER A 15 17.75 2.06 3.36
CA SER A 15 16.34 2.05 2.93
C SER A 15 15.72 3.43 3.16
N PRO A 16 16.14 4.46 2.39
CA PRO A 16 15.69 5.84 2.55
C PRO A 16 14.17 6.02 2.35
N LEU A 17 13.54 5.09 1.64
CA LEU A 17 12.08 5.07 1.41
C LEU A 17 11.29 4.39 2.54
N ALA A 18 11.95 3.76 3.51
CA ALA A 18 11.27 3.07 4.60
C ALA A 18 10.80 4.03 5.70
N LEU A 19 9.62 3.77 6.24
CA LEU A 19 9.06 4.53 7.36
C LEU A 19 9.74 4.24 8.70
N GLY A 20 10.51 3.15 8.77
CA GLY A 20 11.20 2.66 9.94
C GLY A 20 11.62 1.21 9.74
N VAL A 21 12.32 0.67 10.72
CA VAL A 21 12.77 -0.71 10.78
C VAL A 21 11.68 -1.58 11.41
N PRO A 22 11.32 -2.74 10.86
CA PRO A 22 10.44 -3.66 11.57
C PRO A 22 11.02 -4.02 12.95
N ALA A 23 10.21 -3.94 14.00
CA ALA A 23 10.66 -4.22 15.37
C ALA A 23 11.30 -5.63 15.48
N GLN A 24 10.75 -6.59 14.73
CA GLN A 24 11.29 -7.94 14.64
C GLN A 24 12.71 -7.99 14.08
N THR A 25 13.01 -7.19 13.04
CA THR A 25 14.36 -7.08 12.46
C THR A 25 15.34 -6.49 13.49
N VAL A 26 14.89 -5.57 14.34
CA VAL A 26 15.71 -5.05 15.44
C VAL A 26 15.98 -6.15 16.47
N ARG A 27 14.96 -6.89 16.91
CA ARG A 27 15.11 -8.00 17.88
C ARG A 27 16.08 -9.06 17.37
N GLU A 28 15.92 -9.50 16.13
CA GLU A 28 16.80 -10.49 15.49
C GLU A 28 18.23 -9.98 15.29
N GLY A 29 18.40 -8.69 15.02
CA GLY A 29 19.71 -8.06 14.85
C GLY A 29 20.45 -7.82 16.17
N VAL A 30 19.74 -7.73 17.30
CA VAL A 30 20.34 -7.65 18.62
C VAL A 30 20.84 -9.04 18.99
N ARG A 31 22.16 -9.20 19.15
CA ARG A 31 22.80 -10.45 19.61
C ARG A 31 22.57 -10.68 21.12
N ALA A 32 21.31 -10.70 21.54
CA ALA A 32 20.87 -10.99 22.91
C ALA A 32 19.56 -11.80 22.86
N ASN A 33 19.04 -12.21 24.01
CA ASN A 33 17.69 -12.78 24.07
C ASN A 33 16.63 -11.68 23.82
N GLU A 34 15.40 -12.12 23.53
CA GLU A 34 14.31 -11.22 23.16
C GLU A 34 13.95 -10.23 24.28
N GLU A 35 13.95 -10.69 25.53
CA GLU A 35 13.68 -9.84 26.70
C GLU A 35 14.67 -8.67 26.82
N LEU A 36 15.97 -8.91 26.60
CA LEU A 36 16.99 -7.85 26.64
C LEU A 36 16.90 -6.91 25.45
N ALA A 37 16.47 -7.40 24.29
CA ALA A 37 16.18 -6.56 23.13
C ALA A 37 15.00 -5.63 23.44
N ASP A 38 13.91 -6.16 24.01
CA ASP A 38 12.73 -5.39 24.39
C ASP A 38 13.02 -4.39 25.52
N ILE A 39 13.87 -4.73 26.49
CA ILE A 39 14.34 -3.77 27.50
C ILE A 39 15.13 -2.64 26.82
N SER A 40 16.08 -2.99 25.92
CA SER A 40 16.88 -1.99 25.21
C SER A 40 16.02 -1.05 24.34
N ILE A 41 14.99 -1.57 23.68
CA ILE A 41 14.06 -0.77 22.87
C ILE A 41 13.30 0.20 23.79
N ARG A 42 12.68 -0.31 24.87
CA ARG A 42 11.91 0.52 25.81
C ARG A 42 12.73 1.60 26.48
N GLU A 43 13.97 1.31 26.86
CA GLU A 43 14.88 2.31 27.43
C GLU A 43 15.20 3.42 26.41
N MET A 44 15.50 3.05 25.16
CA MET A 44 15.78 4.05 24.11
C MET A 44 14.57 4.89 23.70
N GLU A 45 13.37 4.32 23.75
CA GLU A 45 12.12 5.07 23.58
C GLU A 45 11.92 6.06 24.73
N ARG A 46 12.13 5.62 25.98
CA ARG A 46 12.04 6.48 27.16
C ARG A 46 13.03 7.65 27.10
N ASP A 47 14.23 7.39 26.57
CA ASP A 47 15.28 8.39 26.43
C ASP A 47 15.08 9.28 25.19
N GLY A 48 14.02 9.06 24.39
CA GLY A 48 13.65 9.88 23.24
C GLY A 48 14.57 9.72 22.02
N GLU A 49 15.36 8.65 21.95
CA GLU A 49 16.26 8.41 20.82
C GLU A 49 15.54 7.77 19.62
N ILE A 50 14.58 6.91 19.91
CA ILE A 50 13.74 6.21 18.92
C ILE A 50 12.28 6.37 19.29
N GLU A 51 11.41 6.17 18.30
CA GLU A 51 9.96 6.10 18.50
C GLU A 51 9.38 4.88 17.77
N SER A 52 8.30 4.34 18.34
CA SER A 52 7.47 3.34 17.69
C SER A 52 6.45 4.01 16.76
N HIS A 53 6.35 3.51 15.54
CA HIS A 53 5.32 3.85 14.57
C HIS A 53 4.61 2.58 14.10
N GLY A 54 3.59 2.17 14.84
CA GLY A 54 2.95 0.87 14.67
C GLY A 54 3.96 -0.28 14.91
N PRO A 55 4.16 -1.21 13.96
CA PRO A 55 5.14 -2.30 14.10
C PRO A 55 6.59 -1.88 13.77
N LEU A 56 6.82 -0.60 13.49
CA LEU A 56 8.12 -0.08 13.06
C LEU A 56 8.79 0.71 14.18
N LEU A 57 10.12 0.65 14.23
CA LEU A 57 10.99 1.47 15.07
C LEU A 57 11.79 2.40 14.18
N ARG A 58 11.93 3.66 14.57
CA ARG A 58 12.71 4.66 13.83
C ARG A 58 13.33 5.66 14.78
N ARG A 59 14.37 6.36 14.35
CA ARG A 59 14.91 7.49 15.12
C ARG A 59 13.84 8.56 15.29
N LEU A 60 13.82 9.24 16.44
CA LEU A 60 12.93 10.37 16.65
C LEU A 60 13.12 11.41 15.54
N GLY A 61 12.03 11.80 14.88
CA GLY A 61 12.05 12.73 13.74
C GLY A 61 12.53 12.14 12.42
N TRP A 62 12.68 10.81 12.31
CA TRP A 62 12.93 10.15 11.04
C TRP A 62 11.76 10.36 10.08
N ALA A 63 12.09 10.81 8.87
CA ALA A 63 11.17 10.86 7.74
C ALA A 63 11.87 10.25 6.52
N PRO A 64 11.17 9.46 5.69
CA PRO A 64 11.72 8.98 4.44
C PRO A 64 12.26 10.11 3.58
N SER A 65 13.49 9.96 3.09
CA SER A 65 14.18 10.95 2.26
C SER A 65 14.59 10.32 0.93
N PRO A 66 13.69 10.27 -0.08
CA PRO A 66 14.00 9.69 -1.38
C PRO A 66 15.19 10.39 -2.03
N THR A 67 16.05 9.62 -2.69
CA THR A 67 17.10 10.17 -3.57
C THR A 67 16.51 10.63 -4.91
N ASP A 68 17.26 11.42 -5.68
CA ASP A 68 16.84 11.80 -7.04
C ASP A 68 16.57 10.57 -7.92
N GLY A 69 17.38 9.52 -7.77
CA GLY A 69 17.17 8.23 -8.45
C GLY A 69 15.89 7.52 -8.01
N ASP A 70 15.52 7.58 -6.73
CA ASP A 70 14.24 7.04 -6.25
C ASP A 70 13.05 7.82 -6.82
N LEU A 71 13.17 9.14 -6.92
CA LEU A 71 12.14 10.01 -7.50
C LEU A 71 11.96 9.71 -8.99
N GLU A 72 13.05 9.59 -9.75
CA GLU A 72 13.00 9.24 -11.17
C GLU A 72 12.39 7.86 -11.38
N ALA A 73 12.85 6.84 -10.65
CA ALA A 73 12.34 5.48 -10.75
C ALA A 73 10.86 5.38 -10.36
N SER A 74 10.46 6.04 -9.27
CA SER A 74 9.05 6.06 -8.84
C SER A 74 8.15 6.78 -9.85
N ASN A 75 8.62 7.88 -10.46
CA ASN A 75 7.88 8.55 -11.52
C ASN A 75 7.71 7.67 -12.76
N HIS A 76 8.77 6.95 -13.15
CA HIS A 76 8.69 6.00 -14.25
C HIS A 76 7.68 4.89 -13.97
N LEU A 77 7.72 4.27 -12.79
CA LEU A 77 6.76 3.23 -12.38
C LEU A 77 5.32 3.75 -12.37
N ALA A 78 5.08 4.95 -11.85
CA ALA A 78 3.76 5.57 -11.87
C ALA A 78 3.23 5.75 -13.30
N HIS A 79 4.08 6.17 -14.24
CA HIS A 79 3.72 6.30 -15.65
C HIS A 79 3.36 4.94 -16.27
N VAL A 80 4.17 3.90 -16.02
CA VAL A 80 3.94 2.55 -16.52
C VAL A 80 2.61 1.97 -16.00
N ILE A 81 2.31 2.17 -14.71
CA ILE A 81 1.04 1.74 -14.10
C ILE A 81 -0.13 2.50 -14.73
N CYS A 82 -0.01 3.82 -14.87
CA CYS A 82 -1.05 4.65 -15.48
C CYS A 82 -1.35 4.24 -16.93
N ALA A 83 -0.31 3.91 -17.71
CA ALA A 83 -0.45 3.50 -19.11
C ALA A 83 -1.14 2.13 -19.28
N GLY A 84 -1.15 1.29 -18.24
CA GLY A 84 -1.89 0.03 -18.24
C GLY A 84 -3.39 0.17 -18.01
N GLU A 85 -3.87 1.36 -17.62
CA GLU A 85 -5.29 1.68 -17.35
C GLU A 85 -6.01 0.61 -16.50
N GLN A 86 -6.80 -0.25 -17.14
CA GLN A 86 -7.62 -1.30 -16.50
C GLN A 86 -6.85 -2.60 -16.26
N GLU A 87 -5.76 -2.80 -17.00
CA GLU A 87 -4.93 -4.00 -16.99
C GLU A 87 -3.46 -3.64 -16.69
N PRO A 88 -3.17 -2.96 -15.56
CA PRO A 88 -1.81 -2.57 -15.21
C PRO A 88 -0.92 -3.80 -14.98
N PRO A 89 0.40 -3.70 -15.19
CA PRO A 89 1.32 -4.80 -14.96
C PRO A 89 1.29 -5.28 -13.50
N SER A 90 1.61 -6.55 -13.28
CA SER A 90 1.71 -7.10 -11.93
C SER A 90 2.99 -6.63 -11.21
N VAL A 91 3.01 -6.73 -9.88
CA VAL A 91 4.22 -6.42 -9.10
C VAL A 91 5.37 -7.33 -9.52
N GLY A 92 5.08 -8.63 -9.76
CA GLY A 92 6.05 -9.57 -10.31
C GLY A 92 6.66 -9.12 -11.64
N GLU A 93 5.84 -8.68 -12.60
CA GLU A 93 6.31 -8.19 -13.91
C GLU A 93 7.18 -6.93 -13.76
N LEU A 94 6.77 -6.00 -12.89
CA LEU A 94 7.55 -4.79 -12.60
C LEU A 94 8.89 -5.14 -11.94
N VAL A 95 8.92 -6.05 -10.96
CA VAL A 95 10.16 -6.51 -10.31
C VAL A 95 11.10 -7.17 -11.31
N SER A 96 10.59 -8.05 -12.17
CA SER A 96 11.41 -8.70 -13.21
C SER A 96 12.03 -7.70 -14.18
N ARG A 97 11.35 -6.58 -14.46
CA ARG A 97 11.79 -5.58 -15.44
C ARG A 97 12.69 -4.49 -14.84
N TYR A 98 12.40 -4.05 -13.62
CA TYR A 98 13.02 -2.85 -13.01
C TYR A 98 13.81 -3.16 -11.73
N GLY A 99 13.81 -4.41 -11.26
CA GLY A 99 14.64 -4.88 -10.16
C GLY A 99 13.95 -4.94 -8.81
N SER A 100 14.72 -5.35 -7.79
CA SER A 100 14.22 -5.67 -6.44
C SER A 100 13.81 -4.44 -5.61
N SER A 101 14.14 -3.22 -6.04
CA SER A 101 13.73 -1.97 -5.37
C SER A 101 12.27 -1.60 -5.61
N VAL A 102 11.63 -2.17 -6.64
CA VAL A 102 10.25 -1.86 -7.05
C VAL A 102 9.24 -1.90 -5.89
N PRO A 103 9.20 -2.91 -5.00
CA PRO A 103 8.20 -2.94 -3.93
C PRO A 103 8.32 -1.76 -2.96
N ALA A 104 9.53 -1.26 -2.71
CA ALA A 104 9.72 -0.07 -1.88
C ALA A 104 9.23 1.20 -2.58
N LEU A 105 9.48 1.33 -3.88
CA LEU A 105 8.99 2.43 -4.71
C LEU A 105 7.47 2.44 -4.84
N LEU A 106 6.83 1.27 -4.99
CA LEU A 106 5.37 1.16 -5.03
C LEU A 106 4.72 1.59 -3.72
N ARG A 107 5.26 1.12 -2.58
CA ARG A 107 4.79 1.58 -1.25
C ARG A 107 4.99 3.08 -1.06
N PHE A 108 6.09 3.64 -1.59
CA PHE A 108 6.32 5.07 -1.56
C PHE A 108 5.26 5.84 -2.37
N LEU A 109 4.96 5.40 -3.59
CA LEU A 109 3.91 5.98 -4.44
C LEU A 109 2.50 5.85 -3.84
N GLU A 110 2.21 4.72 -3.20
CA GLU A 110 0.93 4.47 -2.53
C GLU A 110 0.72 5.42 -1.36
N ARG A 111 1.76 5.65 -0.53
CA ARG A 111 1.69 6.66 0.55
C ARG A 111 1.50 8.08 0.02
N GLN A 112 2.02 8.38 -1.16
CA GLN A 112 1.75 9.65 -1.85
C GLN A 112 0.33 9.72 -2.44
N GLY A 113 -0.47 8.65 -2.35
CA GLY A 113 -1.82 8.58 -2.89
C GLY A 113 -1.89 8.53 -4.42
N ARG A 114 -0.74 8.33 -5.10
CA ARG A 114 -0.66 8.30 -6.58
C ARG A 114 -1.16 6.99 -7.16
N ILE A 115 -0.94 5.90 -6.45
CA ILE A 115 -1.42 4.56 -6.81
C ILE A 115 -2.16 3.92 -5.64
N VAL A 116 -2.95 2.89 -5.91
CA VAL A 116 -3.58 2.05 -4.87
C VAL A 116 -3.40 0.58 -5.16
N GLN A 117 -3.07 -0.16 -4.10
CA GLN A 117 -3.08 -1.61 -4.12
C GLN A 117 -4.53 -2.13 -4.17
N VAL A 118 -4.91 -2.69 -5.33
CA VAL A 118 -6.22 -3.33 -5.53
C VAL A 118 -6.18 -4.80 -5.09
N GLU A 119 -5.05 -5.46 -5.31
CA GLU A 119 -4.72 -6.81 -4.82
C GLU A 119 -3.22 -6.90 -4.49
N ALA A 120 -2.81 -7.97 -3.82
CA ALA A 120 -1.42 -8.14 -3.37
C ALA A 120 -0.39 -7.91 -4.48
N ASP A 121 -0.67 -8.40 -5.69
CA ASP A 121 0.22 -8.35 -6.85
C ASP A 121 -0.16 -7.26 -7.87
N ARG A 122 -0.99 -6.26 -7.52
CA ARG A 122 -1.40 -5.21 -8.49
C ARG A 122 -1.75 -3.87 -7.87
N TYR A 123 -1.19 -2.83 -8.47
CA TYR A 123 -1.48 -1.44 -8.18
C TYR A 123 -2.13 -0.77 -9.39
N TYR A 124 -3.07 0.13 -9.12
CA TYR A 124 -3.72 0.97 -10.11
C TYR A 124 -3.34 2.43 -9.87
N ASP A 125 -3.27 3.21 -10.95
CA ASP A 125 -3.26 4.66 -10.83
C ASP A 125 -4.54 5.13 -10.12
N ARG A 126 -4.39 6.10 -9.21
CA ARG A 126 -5.51 6.64 -8.43
C ARG A 126 -6.65 7.12 -9.31
N LYS A 127 -6.35 7.93 -10.32
CA LYS A 127 -7.38 8.56 -11.16
C LYS A 127 -8.06 7.54 -12.04
N ALA A 128 -7.29 6.59 -12.60
CA ALA A 128 -7.85 5.49 -13.38
C ALA A 128 -8.82 4.66 -12.52
N LEU A 129 -8.44 4.31 -11.30
CA LEU A 129 -9.28 3.57 -10.35
C LEU A 129 -10.56 4.36 -9.99
N ASP A 130 -10.44 5.65 -9.71
CA ASP A 130 -11.58 6.51 -9.38
C ASP A 130 -12.58 6.58 -10.55
N HIS A 131 -12.09 6.70 -11.78
CA HIS A 131 -12.92 6.66 -12.99
C HIS A 131 -13.63 5.31 -13.15
N MET A 132 -12.94 4.19 -12.87
CA MET A 132 -13.54 2.86 -12.89
C MET A 132 -14.69 2.73 -11.87
N ILE A 133 -14.48 3.22 -10.64
CA ILE A 133 -15.49 3.23 -9.59
C ILE A 133 -16.67 4.14 -9.96
N ALA A 134 -16.39 5.33 -10.52
CA ALA A 134 -17.44 6.25 -10.98
C ALA A 134 -18.29 5.62 -12.09
N ARG A 135 -17.66 4.94 -13.06
CA ARG A 135 -18.36 4.19 -14.12
C ARG A 135 -19.23 3.08 -13.55
N LEU A 136 -18.73 2.34 -12.56
CA LEU A 136 -19.53 1.32 -11.84
C LEU A 136 -20.76 1.97 -11.20
N LYS A 137 -20.57 3.00 -10.37
CA LYS A 137 -21.65 3.70 -9.67
C LYS A 137 -22.70 4.28 -10.63
N GLY A 138 -22.27 4.83 -11.76
CA GLY A 138 -23.17 5.41 -12.77
C GLY A 138 -23.98 4.39 -13.58
N LYS A 139 -23.67 3.10 -13.49
CA LYS A 139 -24.33 2.03 -14.25
C LYS A 139 -25.16 1.09 -13.38
N LEU A 140 -24.94 1.08 -12.07
CA LEU A 140 -25.64 0.22 -11.13
C LEU A 140 -26.80 0.96 -10.45
N VAL A 141 -27.93 0.29 -10.31
CA VAL A 141 -29.07 0.76 -9.53
C VAL A 141 -28.88 0.30 -8.07
N PRO A 142 -28.97 1.21 -7.08
CA PRO A 142 -28.92 0.83 -5.67
C PRO A 142 -29.91 -0.28 -5.31
N GLY A 143 -29.48 -1.22 -4.48
CA GLY A 143 -30.31 -2.36 -4.03
C GLY A 143 -30.49 -3.49 -5.05
N GLN A 144 -30.22 -3.27 -6.35
CA GLN A 144 -30.28 -4.31 -7.37
C GLN A 144 -29.04 -5.21 -7.31
N VAL A 145 -29.25 -6.54 -7.38
CA VAL A 145 -28.17 -7.53 -7.40
C VAL A 145 -27.68 -7.73 -8.83
N TYR A 146 -26.37 -7.59 -9.03
CA TYR A 146 -25.69 -7.83 -10.30
C TYR A 146 -24.73 -9.01 -10.18
N VAL A 147 -24.87 -10.01 -11.05
CA VAL A 147 -23.92 -11.13 -11.10
C VAL A 147 -22.61 -10.71 -11.79
N PRO A 148 -21.47 -11.38 -11.53
CA PRO A 148 -20.18 -11.01 -12.11
C PRO A 148 -20.17 -10.87 -13.63
N ALA A 149 -20.94 -11.69 -14.36
CA ALA A 149 -21.04 -11.58 -15.81
C ALA A 149 -21.61 -10.22 -16.26
N GLN A 150 -22.64 -9.71 -15.58
CA GLN A 150 -23.23 -8.40 -15.89
C GLN A 150 -22.26 -7.27 -15.56
N LEU A 151 -21.55 -7.37 -14.44
CA LEU A 151 -20.54 -6.38 -14.03
C LEU A 151 -19.36 -6.34 -15.01
N ARG A 152 -18.97 -7.51 -15.53
CA ARG A 152 -17.96 -7.61 -16.59
C ARG A 152 -18.38 -6.82 -17.82
N ASP A 153 -19.61 -7.04 -18.30
CA ASP A 153 -20.10 -6.43 -19.53
C ASP A 153 -20.27 -4.91 -19.35
N VAL A 154 -20.60 -4.45 -18.13
CA VAL A 154 -20.67 -3.03 -17.77
C VAL A 154 -19.29 -2.35 -17.73
N LEU A 155 -18.27 -3.03 -17.20
CA LEU A 155 -16.93 -2.46 -16.97
C LEU A 155 -15.97 -2.69 -18.14
N GLY A 156 -16.21 -3.72 -18.96
CA GLY A 156 -15.32 -4.11 -20.06
C GLY A 156 -14.05 -4.85 -19.61
N PHE A 157 -14.01 -5.37 -18.38
CA PHE A 157 -12.81 -6.04 -17.86
C PHE A 157 -12.70 -7.47 -18.35
N SER A 158 -11.48 -7.97 -18.50
CA SER A 158 -11.25 -9.41 -18.51
C SER A 158 -11.49 -10.00 -17.11
N ARG A 159 -11.81 -11.30 -17.03
CA ARG A 159 -12.13 -11.97 -15.74
C ARG A 159 -10.99 -11.86 -14.72
N LYS A 160 -9.75 -11.82 -15.20
CA LYS A 160 -8.53 -11.70 -14.39
C LYS A 160 -8.54 -10.45 -13.52
N TYR A 161 -8.99 -9.31 -14.04
CA TYR A 161 -8.99 -8.03 -13.32
C TYR A 161 -10.33 -7.72 -12.64
N LEU A 162 -11.43 -8.32 -13.14
CA LEU A 162 -12.76 -8.08 -12.61
C LEU A 162 -12.90 -8.51 -11.15
N ILE A 163 -12.51 -9.74 -10.81
CA ILE A 163 -12.72 -10.25 -9.45
C ILE A 163 -11.92 -9.44 -8.42
N PRO A 164 -10.60 -9.20 -8.62
CA PRO A 164 -9.82 -8.35 -7.71
C PRO A 164 -10.41 -6.93 -7.54
N PHE A 165 -10.84 -6.31 -8.64
CA PHE A 165 -11.46 -4.99 -8.59
C PHE A 165 -12.77 -4.99 -7.79
N LEU A 166 -13.62 -6.00 -7.98
CA LEU A 166 -14.88 -6.12 -7.25
C LEU A 166 -14.65 -6.40 -5.76
N GLU A 167 -13.67 -7.23 -5.41
CA GLU A 167 -13.27 -7.44 -4.01
C GLU A 167 -12.72 -6.16 -3.37
N PHE A 168 -11.96 -5.36 -4.13
CA PHE A 168 -11.55 -4.03 -3.68
C PHE A 168 -12.76 -3.11 -3.46
N CYS A 169 -13.74 -3.11 -4.36
CA CYS A 169 -14.99 -2.35 -4.20
C CYS A 169 -15.76 -2.79 -2.94
N ASP A 170 -15.75 -4.09 -2.63
CA ASP A 170 -16.38 -4.62 -1.42
C ASP A 170 -15.66 -4.12 -0.15
N ARG A 171 -14.33 -4.22 -0.12
CA ARG A 171 -13.51 -3.75 1.02
C ARG A 171 -13.56 -2.23 1.21
N SER A 172 -13.67 -1.47 0.13
CA SER A 172 -13.82 0.00 0.16
C SER A 172 -15.26 0.46 0.41
N GLY A 173 -16.22 -0.46 0.55
CA GLY A 173 -17.61 -0.15 0.82
C GLY A 173 -18.34 0.51 -0.36
N VAL A 174 -17.83 0.35 -1.58
CA VAL A 174 -18.52 0.74 -2.82
C VAL A 174 -19.62 -0.28 -3.14
N THR A 175 -19.30 -1.57 -3.02
CA THR A 175 -20.24 -2.68 -3.25
C THR A 175 -20.36 -3.57 -2.04
N GLU A 176 -21.35 -4.44 -2.06
CA GLU A 176 -21.50 -5.51 -1.10
C GLU A 176 -21.93 -6.80 -1.79
N ARG A 177 -21.32 -7.92 -1.40
CA ARG A 177 -21.68 -9.23 -1.91
C ARG A 177 -23.02 -9.68 -1.35
N ARG A 178 -23.96 -10.04 -2.24
CA ARG A 178 -25.30 -10.53 -1.90
C ARG A 178 -25.63 -11.76 -2.73
N GLY A 179 -25.62 -12.93 -2.08
CA GLY A 179 -25.73 -14.22 -2.76
C GLY A 179 -24.61 -14.40 -3.79
N ASP A 180 -24.99 -14.67 -5.03
CA ASP A 180 -24.07 -14.86 -6.16
C ASP A 180 -23.65 -13.56 -6.86
N GLY A 181 -24.15 -12.41 -6.41
CA GLY A 181 -23.91 -11.11 -7.02
C GLY A 181 -23.44 -10.05 -6.05
N ARG A 182 -23.51 -8.79 -6.50
CA ARG A 182 -23.19 -7.59 -5.72
C ARG A 182 -24.27 -6.54 -5.85
N ILE A 183 -24.47 -5.79 -4.78
CA ILE A 183 -25.29 -4.57 -4.77
C ILE A 183 -24.39 -3.35 -4.64
N LEU A 184 -24.84 -2.22 -5.18
CA LEU A 184 -24.23 -0.91 -4.88
C LEU A 184 -24.68 -0.43 -3.49
N ARG A 185 -23.74 0.03 -2.66
CA ARG A 185 -24.07 0.62 -1.35
C ARG A 185 -24.60 2.06 -1.51
N GLU A 186 -25.62 2.39 -0.73
CA GLU A 186 -26.30 3.71 -0.77
C GLU A 186 -25.51 4.81 -0.05
N THR A 187 -24.70 4.45 0.96
CA THR A 187 -23.85 5.42 1.65
C THR A 187 -22.70 5.82 0.75
N PRO A 188 -22.34 7.12 0.62
CA PRO A 188 -21.10 7.51 -0.04
C PRO A 188 -19.95 6.80 0.68
N GLY A 189 -19.43 5.73 0.05
CA GLY A 189 -18.31 4.97 0.56
C GLY A 189 -17.22 5.94 0.95
N ILE A 190 -16.68 5.77 2.16
CA ILE A 190 -15.59 6.57 2.72
C ILE A 190 -14.53 6.67 1.63
N LEU A 191 -14.46 7.82 0.95
CA LEU A 191 -13.33 8.16 0.11
C LEU A 191 -12.12 7.94 1.00
N LEU A 192 -11.19 7.11 0.54
CA LEU A 192 -9.95 6.78 1.21
C LEU A 192 -9.17 8.08 1.45
N ASP A 193 -9.53 8.78 2.53
CA ASP A 193 -8.74 9.85 3.11
C ASP A 193 -7.60 9.16 3.86
N THR A 194 -6.60 8.72 3.10
CA THR A 194 -5.34 8.24 3.65
C THR A 194 -4.51 9.37 4.26
N SER A 195 -5.05 10.59 4.41
CA SER A 195 -4.38 11.72 5.05
C SER A 195 -4.57 11.80 6.57
N ARG A 196 -5.28 10.87 7.22
CA ARG A 196 -5.48 10.89 8.69
C ARG A 196 -5.11 9.58 9.37
N ALA A 197 -3.83 9.30 9.45
CA ALA A 197 -3.28 8.40 10.47
C ALA A 197 -1.79 8.67 10.73
N HIS A 198 -1.32 9.93 10.67
CA HIS A 198 -0.01 10.32 11.18
C HIS A 198 -0.20 11.48 12.16
N SER A 199 -0.54 11.11 13.39
CA SER A 199 -0.21 11.84 14.61
C SER A 199 0.54 10.87 15.50
#